data_AF-A0AAZ3P8H7-F1
#
_entry.id   AF-A0AAZ3P8H7-F1
#
_cell.length_a   1.000
_cell.length_b   1.000
_cell.length_c   1.000
_cell.angle_alpha   90.00
_cell.angle_beta   90.00
_cell.angle_gamma   90.00
#
_symmetry.space_group_name_H-M   'P 1'
#
loop_
_entity.id
_entity.type
_entity.pdbx_description
1 polymer ?
#
loop_
_entity_poly.entity_id
_entity_poly.type
_entity_poly.pdbx_seq_one_letter_code
_entity_poly.pdbx_strand_id
1 'polypeptide(L)'
;MEIERKRLAATAEDAEVPEDVKQTLLELREIGATMTTALPELRKKAFCQFMVDHLRLDLGVLGQTGCGSSSLVNSLLGLKNQDERASPTGVTETTMEALGFPHPELPNVWLWDLPGMGRVGELSLSAQGRMCYLVLSKADLMGEGAVEEVRRWSEEALGRLGLKHTTFLVSALHPGELDFPRLQELLCSALASHRKAALVHYVVELLESERRLLQNN
;
A
#
# COMPACT_ATOMS: atom_id res chain seq x y z
N MET A 1 -10.63 27.17 -73.30
CA MET A 1 -10.84 26.90 -71.86
C MET A 1 -10.34 25.54 -71.39
N GLU A 2 -10.27 24.51 -72.24
CA GLU A 2 -9.88 23.15 -71.82
C GLU A 2 -8.36 22.89 -71.78
N ILE A 3 -7.60 23.68 -72.53
CA ILE A 3 -6.13 23.60 -72.59
C ILE A 3 -5.47 24.24 -71.36
N GLU A 4 -6.05 25.32 -70.81
CA GLU A 4 -5.57 25.93 -69.56
C GLU A 4 -5.86 25.07 -68.33
N ARG A 5 -7.00 24.37 -68.29
CA ARG A 5 -7.31 23.41 -67.22
C ARG A 5 -6.36 22.23 -67.18
N LYS A 6 -5.89 21.74 -68.35
CA LYS A 6 -4.86 20.69 -68.41
C LYS A 6 -3.46 21.19 -68.01
N ARG A 7 -3.13 22.46 -68.25
CA ARG A 7 -1.85 23.05 -67.78
C ARG A 7 -1.82 23.31 -66.27
N LEU A 8 -2.95 23.67 -65.67
CA LEU A 8 -3.10 23.83 -64.22
C LEU A 8 -3.16 22.49 -63.47
N ALA A 9 -3.67 21.42 -64.09
CA ALA A 9 -3.67 20.08 -63.50
C ALA A 9 -2.27 19.41 -63.54
N ALA A 10 -1.50 19.64 -64.61
CA ALA A 10 -0.15 19.06 -64.76
C ALA A 10 0.92 19.74 -63.88
N THR A 11 0.60 20.87 -63.23
CA THR A 11 1.55 21.61 -62.36
C THR A 11 1.33 21.35 -60.87
N ALA A 12 0.29 20.60 -60.50
CA ALA A 12 -0.02 20.27 -59.11
C ALA A 12 0.43 18.86 -58.69
N GLU A 13 0.76 17.97 -59.64
CA GLU A 13 1.16 16.59 -59.35
C GLU A 13 2.68 16.39 -59.16
N ASP A 14 3.51 17.35 -59.54
CA ASP A 14 4.99 17.30 -59.41
C ASP A 14 5.55 18.38 -58.46
N ALA A 15 4.78 18.82 -57.45
CA ALA A 15 5.35 19.60 -56.35
C ALA A 15 6.17 18.66 -55.47
N GLU A 16 7.38 18.33 -55.92
CA GLU A 16 8.36 17.56 -55.19
C GLU A 16 8.62 18.27 -53.86
N VAL A 17 8.08 17.71 -52.78
CA VAL A 17 8.22 18.28 -51.44
C VAL A 17 9.73 18.39 -51.16
N PRO A 18 10.25 19.60 -50.86
CA PRO A 18 11.68 19.81 -50.67
C PRO A 18 12.23 18.82 -49.63
N GLU A 19 13.41 18.24 -49.91
CA GLU A 19 13.95 17.14 -49.12
C GLU A 19 14.23 17.55 -47.66
N ASP A 20 14.53 18.83 -47.45
CA ASP A 20 14.61 19.52 -46.15
C ASP A 20 13.27 19.53 -45.39
N VAL A 21 12.14 19.69 -46.09
CA VAL A 21 10.80 19.60 -45.51
C VAL A 21 10.45 18.15 -45.16
N LYS A 22 10.82 17.19 -46.00
CA LYS A 22 10.65 15.75 -45.69
C LYS A 22 11.48 15.33 -44.48
N GLN A 23 12.72 15.79 -44.39
CA GLN A 23 13.61 15.52 -43.27
C GLN A 23 13.05 16.08 -41.95
N THR A 24 12.55 17.31 -41.99
CA THR A 24 11.91 17.95 -40.82
C THR A 24 10.65 17.20 -40.37
N LEU A 25 9.85 16.68 -41.31
CA LEU A 25 8.66 15.88 -41.01
C LEU A 25 9.01 14.51 -40.39
N LEU A 26 10.12 13.89 -40.82
CA LEU A 26 10.64 12.67 -40.22
C LEU A 26 11.09 12.91 -38.77
N GLU A 27 11.85 13.97 -38.52
CA GLU A 27 12.29 14.35 -37.18
C GLU A 27 11.11 14.64 -36.24
N LEU A 28 10.09 15.39 -36.71
CA LEU A 28 8.87 15.64 -35.95
C LEU A 28 8.10 14.35 -35.63
N ARG A 29 8.10 13.38 -36.54
CA ARG A 29 7.44 12.09 -36.34
C ARG A 29 8.20 11.21 -35.35
N GLU A 30 9.53 11.22 -35.39
CA GLU A 30 10.39 10.56 -34.40
C GLU A 30 10.23 11.17 -33.01
N ILE A 31 10.17 12.50 -32.91
CA ILE A 31 9.86 13.20 -31.66
C ILE A 31 8.46 12.81 -31.18
N GLY A 32 7.46 12.79 -32.07
CA GLY A 32 6.10 12.35 -31.75
C GLY A 32 6.05 10.92 -31.22
N ALA A 33 6.77 9.98 -31.85
CA ALA A 33 6.86 8.59 -31.42
C ALA A 33 7.58 8.46 -30.06
N THR A 34 8.64 9.24 -29.86
CA THR A 34 9.41 9.30 -28.61
C THR A 34 8.59 9.89 -27.49
N MET A 35 7.81 10.95 -27.75
CA MET A 35 6.88 11.52 -26.78
C MET A 35 5.75 10.54 -26.46
N THR A 36 5.19 9.85 -27.45
CA THR A 36 4.11 8.88 -27.24
C THR A 36 4.57 7.68 -26.41
N THR A 37 5.84 7.29 -26.51
CA THR A 37 6.45 6.22 -25.69
C THR A 37 6.94 6.70 -24.33
N ALA A 38 7.45 7.92 -24.22
CA ALA A 38 7.95 8.48 -22.96
C ALA A 38 6.84 9.03 -22.04
N LEU A 39 5.73 9.55 -22.59
CA LEU A 39 4.60 10.09 -21.82
C LEU A 39 4.00 9.08 -20.83
N PRO A 40 3.73 7.82 -21.21
CA PRO A 40 3.26 6.79 -20.28
C PRO A 40 4.23 6.51 -19.14
N GLU A 41 5.53 6.42 -19.41
CA GLU A 41 6.55 6.19 -18.38
C GLU A 41 6.72 7.41 -17.45
N LEU A 42 6.62 8.63 -17.98
CA LEU A 42 6.62 9.84 -17.16
C LEU A 42 5.38 9.92 -16.26
N ARG A 43 4.19 9.61 -16.80
CA ARG A 43 2.94 9.52 -16.03
C ARG A 43 3.02 8.45 -14.97
N LYS A 44 3.55 7.27 -15.28
CA LYS A 44 3.78 6.18 -14.33
C LYS A 44 4.75 6.60 -13.23
N LYS A 45 5.86 7.27 -13.56
CA LYS A 45 6.83 7.75 -12.57
C LYS A 45 6.25 8.84 -11.66
N ALA A 46 5.57 9.83 -12.25
CA ALA A 46 4.90 10.89 -11.50
C ALA A 46 3.77 10.34 -10.62
N PHE A 47 3.04 9.34 -11.09
CA PHE A 47 1.97 8.70 -10.34
C PHE A 47 2.49 7.75 -9.25
N CYS A 48 3.55 6.99 -9.50
CA CYS A 48 4.23 6.22 -8.45
C CYS A 48 4.72 7.13 -7.32
N GLN A 49 5.28 8.29 -7.67
CA GLN A 49 5.66 9.31 -6.70
C GLN A 49 4.42 9.84 -5.95
N PHE A 50 3.35 10.20 -6.68
CA PHE A 50 2.08 10.61 -6.08
C PHE A 50 1.52 9.57 -5.10
N MET A 51 1.50 8.29 -5.44
CA MET A 51 1.02 7.23 -4.54
C MET A 51 1.91 7.07 -3.31
N VAL A 52 3.24 7.15 -3.46
CA VAL A 52 4.16 7.11 -2.31
C VAL A 52 3.87 8.28 -1.39
N ASP A 53 3.52 9.44 -1.95
CA ASP A 53 3.31 10.70 -1.23
C ASP A 53 1.87 10.86 -0.68
N HIS A 54 0.87 10.20 -1.28
CA HIS A 54 -0.55 10.43 -0.97
C HIS A 54 -1.34 9.17 -0.56
N LEU A 55 -0.82 7.95 -0.78
CA LEU A 55 -1.50 6.73 -0.34
C LEU A 55 -1.15 6.45 1.13
N ARG A 56 -2.11 6.78 1.99
CA ARG A 56 -2.08 6.49 3.42
C ARG A 56 -2.38 5.01 3.69
N LEU A 57 -1.57 4.37 4.53
CA LEU A 57 -1.87 3.07 5.13
C LEU A 57 -2.33 3.25 6.57
N ASP A 58 -3.47 2.64 6.90
CA ASP A 58 -4.00 2.56 8.25
C ASP A 58 -3.83 1.15 8.81
N LEU A 59 -3.05 1.02 9.89
CA LEU A 59 -2.80 -0.23 10.61
C LEU A 59 -3.56 -0.22 11.94
N GLY A 60 -4.65 -0.99 12.01
CA GLY A 60 -5.41 -1.17 13.24
C GLY A 60 -4.84 -2.28 14.11
N VAL A 61 -4.56 -1.97 15.38
CA VAL A 61 -4.18 -2.94 16.40
C VAL A 61 -5.39 -3.16 17.31
N LEU A 62 -5.88 -4.40 17.36
CA LEU A 62 -7.01 -4.83 18.18
C LEU A 62 -6.53 -5.93 19.14
N GLY A 63 -7.06 -5.94 20.35
CA GLY A 63 -6.77 -6.99 21.32
C GLY A 63 -7.74 -6.98 22.48
N GLN A 64 -7.64 -7.99 23.35
CA GLN A 64 -8.36 -7.98 24.62
C GLN A 64 -7.72 -6.97 25.58
N THR A 65 -8.53 -6.43 26.49
CA THR A 65 -8.06 -5.53 27.54
C THR A 65 -6.92 -6.17 28.32
N GLY A 66 -5.81 -5.43 28.46
CA GLY A 66 -4.64 -5.89 29.20
C GLY A 66 -3.72 -6.86 28.43
N CYS A 67 -4.00 -7.19 27.15
CA CYS A 67 -3.10 -8.03 26.34
C CYS A 67 -1.82 -7.28 25.89
N GLY A 68 -1.80 -5.95 26.00
CA GLY A 68 -0.66 -5.11 25.64
C GLY A 68 -0.71 -4.51 24.23
N SER A 69 -1.90 -4.37 23.62
CA SER A 69 -2.08 -3.70 22.32
C SER A 69 -1.50 -2.29 22.28
N SER A 70 -1.81 -1.44 23.26
CA SER A 70 -1.28 -0.07 23.34
C SER A 70 0.25 -0.06 23.47
N SER A 71 0.82 -0.99 24.24
CA SER A 71 2.28 -1.15 24.35
C SER A 71 2.91 -1.61 23.03
N LEU A 72 2.23 -2.48 22.29
CA LEU A 72 2.67 -2.91 20.96
C LEU A 72 2.65 -1.73 19.96
N VAL A 73 1.60 -0.91 19.97
CA VAL A 73 1.52 0.32 19.15
C VAL A 73 2.69 1.25 19.46
N ASN A 74 2.97 1.50 20.74
CA ASN A 74 4.11 2.33 21.16
C ASN A 74 5.44 1.78 20.65
N SER A 75 5.64 0.47 20.79
CA SER A 75 6.86 -0.21 20.33
C SER A 75 7.03 -0.11 18.81
N LEU A 76 5.93 -0.26 18.05
CA LEU A 76 5.93 -0.10 16.60
C LEU A 76 6.20 1.35 16.17
N LEU A 77 5.83 2.33 16.99
CA LEU A 77 6.17 3.74 16.80
C LEU A 77 7.61 4.08 17.25
N GLY A 78 8.35 3.13 17.82
CA GLY A 78 9.66 3.38 18.42
C GLY A 78 9.60 4.24 19.69
N LEU A 79 8.43 4.32 20.33
CA LEU A 79 8.18 5.10 21.54
C LEU A 79 8.22 4.20 22.78
N LYS A 80 8.67 4.78 23.90
CA LYS A 80 8.53 4.16 25.21
C LYS A 80 7.13 4.44 25.75
N ASN A 81 6.59 3.52 26.54
CA ASN A 81 5.23 3.64 27.11
C ASN A 81 5.01 4.90 27.98
N GLN A 82 6.07 5.57 28.41
CA GLN A 82 6.02 6.78 29.24
C GLN A 82 6.19 8.07 28.42
N ASP A 83 6.39 7.98 27.10
CA ASP A 83 6.54 9.17 26.26
C ASP A 83 5.21 9.91 26.14
N GLU A 84 5.25 11.24 26.09
CA GLU A 84 4.04 12.08 25.96
C GLU A 84 3.24 11.82 24.67
N ARG A 85 3.91 11.28 23.65
CA ARG A 85 3.31 10.94 22.34
C ARG A 85 2.84 9.48 22.27
N ALA A 86 3.05 8.71 23.33
CA ALA A 86 2.68 7.30 23.38
C ALA A 86 1.18 7.11 23.59
N SER A 87 0.64 6.02 23.05
CA SER A 87 -0.70 5.56 23.38
C SER A 87 -0.78 5.24 24.88
N PRO A 88 -1.82 5.74 25.59
CA PRO A 88 -1.99 5.50 27.02
C PRO A 88 -2.10 4.01 27.35
N THR A 89 -1.15 3.50 28.15
CA THR A 89 -1.15 2.10 28.59
C THR A 89 -1.72 1.95 30.01
N GLY A 90 -2.50 0.91 30.28
CA GLY A 90 -2.98 0.59 31.62
C GLY A 90 -3.52 -0.84 31.78
N VAL A 91 -3.69 -1.26 33.04
CA VAL A 91 -4.23 -2.59 33.40
C VAL A 91 -5.77 -2.60 33.31
N THR A 92 -6.39 -1.44 33.52
CA THR A 92 -7.79 -1.15 33.19
C THR A 92 -7.93 -0.69 31.74
N GLU A 93 -9.12 -0.83 31.13
CA GLU A 93 -9.39 -0.27 29.79
C GLU A 93 -9.08 1.22 29.74
N THR A 94 -7.94 1.60 29.16
CA THR A 94 -7.52 3.00 29.01
C THR A 94 -8.03 3.63 27.72
N THR A 95 -8.26 2.82 26.68
CA THR A 95 -8.63 3.29 25.34
C THR A 95 -10.14 3.14 25.12
N MET A 96 -10.90 4.23 25.34
CA MET A 96 -12.36 4.27 25.12
C MET A 96 -12.74 4.67 23.69
N GLU A 97 -11.84 5.32 22.95
CA GLU A 97 -11.98 5.76 21.57
C GLU A 97 -10.78 5.30 20.75
N ALA A 98 -10.93 5.09 19.44
CA ALA A 98 -9.83 4.72 18.56
C ALA A 98 -8.79 5.87 18.48
N LEU A 99 -7.54 5.60 18.87
CA LEU A 99 -6.47 6.59 18.86
C LEU A 99 -5.51 6.35 17.69
N GLY A 100 -5.36 7.33 16.81
CA GLY A 100 -4.50 7.27 15.64
C GLY A 100 -3.19 8.03 15.85
N PHE A 101 -2.07 7.38 15.54
CA PHE A 101 -0.71 7.91 15.67
C PHE A 101 0.02 7.83 14.33
N PRO A 102 0.57 8.95 13.81
CA PRO A 102 1.40 8.92 12.61
C PRO A 102 2.76 8.28 12.92
N HIS A 103 3.26 7.44 12.02
CA HIS A 103 4.58 6.85 12.16
C HIS A 103 5.68 7.90 11.96
N PRO A 104 6.70 7.99 12.84
CA PRO A 104 7.68 9.09 12.83
C PRO A 104 8.53 9.15 11.57
N GLU A 105 8.89 8.00 11.00
CA GLU A 105 9.72 7.91 9.79
C GLU A 105 8.90 7.71 8.51
N LEU A 106 7.59 7.42 8.64
CA LEU A 106 6.72 7.06 7.53
C LEU A 106 5.45 7.91 7.60
N PRO A 107 5.43 9.11 7.00
CA PRO A 107 4.33 10.08 7.16
C PRO A 107 2.99 9.57 6.65
N ASN A 108 3.02 8.60 5.73
CA ASN A 108 1.84 7.99 5.12
C ASN A 108 1.41 6.70 5.82
N VAL A 109 1.88 6.44 7.04
CA VAL A 109 1.49 5.28 7.85
C VAL A 109 0.92 5.76 9.17
N TRP A 110 -0.28 5.27 9.46
CA TRP A 110 -0.99 5.56 10.70
C TRP A 110 -1.23 4.26 11.46
N LEU A 111 -0.81 4.24 12.72
CA LEU A 111 -1.11 3.17 13.65
C LEU A 111 -2.30 3.57 14.49
N TRP A 112 -3.31 2.70 14.53
CA TRP A 112 -4.52 2.90 15.29
C TRP A 112 -4.56 1.94 16.46
N ASP A 113 -4.54 2.47 17.68
CA ASP A 113 -4.87 1.72 18.89
C ASP A 113 -6.39 1.68 19.02
N LEU A 114 -6.96 0.51 18.77
CA LEU A 114 -8.41 0.31 18.74
C LEU A 114 -8.90 -0.22 20.09
N PRO A 115 -10.12 0.16 20.52
CA PRO A 115 -10.68 -0.29 21.80
C PRO A 115 -10.81 -1.81 21.86
N GLY A 116 -10.73 -2.34 23.08
CA GLY A 116 -10.71 -3.78 23.31
C GLY A 116 -11.95 -4.52 22.78
N MET A 117 -11.75 -5.76 22.33
CA MET A 117 -12.81 -6.58 21.71
C MET A 117 -13.98 -6.92 22.66
N GLY A 118 -13.82 -6.70 23.98
CA GLY A 118 -14.90 -6.85 24.97
C GLY A 118 -16.00 -5.80 24.88
N ARG A 119 -15.77 -4.66 24.21
CA ARG A 119 -16.80 -3.61 23.98
C ARG A 119 -17.30 -3.53 22.56
N VAL A 120 -16.44 -3.80 21.58
CA VAL A 120 -16.85 -3.79 20.17
C VAL A 120 -17.55 -5.11 19.90
N GLY A 121 -18.84 -5.15 20.25
CA GLY A 121 -19.71 -6.31 20.04
C GLY A 121 -19.47 -6.89 18.67
N GLU A 122 -19.09 -8.17 18.63
CA GLU A 122 -18.65 -8.92 17.45
C GLU A 122 -18.27 -8.00 16.30
N LEU A 123 -17.03 -7.49 16.32
CA LEU A 123 -16.37 -7.13 15.08
C LEU A 123 -16.36 -8.41 14.24
N SER A 124 -17.43 -8.59 13.47
CA SER A 124 -17.47 -9.49 12.34
C SER A 124 -16.44 -8.89 11.41
N LEU A 125 -15.20 -9.34 11.59
CA LEU A 125 -14.14 -9.26 10.60
C LEU A 125 -14.63 -10.13 9.43
N SER A 126 -15.70 -9.70 8.77
CA SER A 126 -15.91 -10.04 7.38
C SER A 126 -14.65 -9.50 6.71
N ALA A 127 -13.70 -10.41 6.49
CA ALA A 127 -12.40 -10.15 5.91
C ALA A 127 -12.60 -9.80 4.43
N GLN A 128 -13.33 -8.72 4.16
CA GLN A 128 -13.48 -8.13 2.83
C GLN A 128 -12.13 -7.51 2.48
N GLY A 129 -11.19 -8.36 2.05
CA GLY A 129 -9.92 -7.98 1.44
C GLY A 129 -8.87 -7.36 2.37
N ARG A 130 -9.02 -7.42 3.70
CA ARG A 130 -8.01 -6.90 4.64
C ARG A 130 -7.10 -8.01 5.15
N MET A 131 -5.79 -7.75 5.11
CA MET A 131 -4.78 -8.64 5.67
C MET A 131 -4.77 -8.51 7.20
N CYS A 132 -5.00 -9.61 7.90
CA CYS A 132 -4.95 -9.67 9.36
C CYS A 132 -3.74 -10.50 9.80
N TYR A 133 -3.10 -10.08 10.88
CA TYR A 133 -1.96 -10.79 11.49
C TYR A 133 -2.28 -11.11 12.94
N LEU A 134 -1.92 -12.32 13.40
CA LEU A 134 -2.07 -12.69 14.80
C LEU A 134 -0.76 -12.42 15.53
N VAL A 135 -0.83 -11.54 16.54
CA VAL A 135 0.32 -11.17 17.36
C VAL A 135 0.05 -11.59 18.80
N LEU A 136 0.89 -12.49 19.31
CA LEU A 136 0.89 -12.93 20.70
C LEU A 136 1.92 -12.13 21.48
N SER A 137 1.43 -11.20 22.30
CA SER A 137 2.27 -10.32 23.12
C SER A 137 2.72 -10.99 24.41
N LYS A 138 3.72 -10.40 25.08
CA LYS A 138 4.30 -10.84 26.36
C LYS A 138 5.01 -12.19 26.31
N ALA A 139 5.57 -12.56 25.17
CA ALA A 139 6.33 -13.79 25.04
C ALA A 139 7.63 -13.79 25.89
N ASP A 140 8.08 -12.63 26.36
CA ASP A 140 9.15 -12.48 27.37
C ASP A 140 8.80 -13.07 28.75
N LEU A 141 7.51 -13.23 29.06
CA LEU A 141 7.06 -13.85 30.31
C LEU A 141 6.94 -15.37 30.21
N MET A 142 7.19 -15.94 29.03
CA MET A 142 7.09 -17.38 28.80
C MET A 142 8.37 -18.08 29.24
N GLY A 143 8.22 -19.27 29.82
CA GLY A 143 9.36 -20.12 30.16
C GLY A 143 10.08 -20.65 28.92
N GLU A 144 11.31 -21.10 29.11
CA GLU A 144 12.13 -21.70 28.05
C GLU A 144 11.39 -22.90 27.42
N GLY A 145 11.24 -22.90 26.10
CA GLY A 145 10.48 -23.94 25.36
C GLY A 145 8.97 -23.70 25.23
N ALA A 146 8.36 -22.87 26.08
CA ALA A 146 6.93 -22.56 26.01
C ALA A 146 6.56 -21.74 24.76
N VAL A 147 7.49 -20.90 24.28
CA VAL A 147 7.31 -20.08 23.06
C VAL A 147 7.02 -20.96 21.83
N GLU A 148 7.79 -22.04 21.64
CA GLU A 148 7.60 -22.96 20.52
C GLU A 148 6.32 -23.80 20.65
N GLU A 149 5.96 -24.17 21.87
CA GLU A 149 4.70 -24.89 22.12
C GLU A 149 3.48 -24.02 21.82
N VAL A 150 3.49 -22.76 22.29
CA VAL A 150 2.43 -21.79 22.02
C VAL A 150 2.33 -21.49 20.53
N ARG A 151 3.47 -21.35 19.83
CA ARG A 151 3.49 -21.18 18.37
C ARG A 151 2.80 -22.34 17.68
N ARG A 152 3.22 -23.57 17.97
CA ARG A 152 2.68 -24.79 17.38
C ARG A 152 1.17 -24.92 17.61
N TRP A 153 0.72 -24.69 18.85
CA TRP A 153 -0.69 -24.78 19.20
C TRP A 153 -1.53 -23.72 18.48
N SER A 154 -0.99 -22.49 18.37
CA SER A 154 -1.67 -21.39 17.67
C SER A 154 -1.81 -21.66 16.17
N GLU A 155 -0.75 -22.16 15.53
CA GLU A 155 -0.78 -22.54 14.11
C GLU A 155 -1.75 -23.70 13.86
N GLU A 156 -1.78 -24.70 14.75
CA GLU A 156 -2.75 -25.80 14.66
C GLU A 156 -4.19 -25.31 14.79
N ALA A 157 -4.47 -24.43 15.77
CA ALA A 157 -5.79 -23.85 15.98
C ALA A 157 -6.25 -23.02 14.78
N LEU A 158 -5.37 -22.17 14.22
CA LEU A 158 -5.63 -21.39 13.02
C LEU A 158 -5.84 -22.28 11.79
N GLY A 159 -5.07 -23.36 11.67
CA GLY A 159 -5.22 -24.35 10.61
C GLY A 159 -6.59 -25.01 10.62
N ARG A 160 -7.13 -25.34 11.81
CA ARG A 160 -8.49 -25.88 11.96
C ARG A 160 -9.57 -24.88 11.56
N LEU A 161 -9.31 -23.59 11.70
CA LEU A 161 -10.20 -22.51 11.27
C LEU A 161 -10.05 -22.16 9.78
N GLY A 162 -9.17 -22.84 9.04
CA GLY A 162 -8.90 -22.55 7.62
C GLY A 162 -8.16 -21.23 7.41
N LEU A 163 -7.62 -20.65 8.48
CA LEU A 163 -6.95 -19.37 8.45
C LEU A 163 -5.44 -19.57 8.20
N LYS A 164 -4.98 -19.28 6.98
CA LYS A 164 -3.54 -19.15 6.69
C LYS A 164 -3.05 -17.81 7.25
N HIS A 165 -2.84 -17.74 8.56
CA HIS A 165 -2.27 -16.56 9.20
C HIS A 165 -0.86 -16.82 9.70
N THR A 166 -0.04 -15.77 9.63
CA THR A 166 1.29 -15.76 10.23
C THR A 166 1.14 -15.37 11.70
N THR A 167 1.62 -16.22 12.60
CA THR A 167 1.65 -15.96 14.05
C THR A 167 2.99 -15.33 14.42
N PHE A 168 2.95 -14.24 15.18
CA PHE A 168 4.14 -13.56 15.71
C PHE A 168 4.11 -13.59 17.23
N LEU A 169 5.14 -14.16 17.85
CA LEU A 169 5.35 -14.09 19.29
C LEU A 169 6.30 -12.94 19.57
N VAL A 170 5.83 -11.92 20.28
CA VAL A 170 6.55 -10.66 20.43
C VAL A 170 6.61 -10.20 21.89
N SER A 171 7.63 -9.41 22.20
CA SER A 171 7.68 -8.61 23.42
C SER A 171 7.71 -7.14 23.06
N ALA A 172 6.72 -6.38 23.54
CA ALA A 172 6.72 -4.92 23.44
C ALA A 172 7.83 -4.28 24.32
N LEU A 173 8.34 -5.00 25.32
CA LEU A 173 9.42 -4.49 26.18
C LEU A 173 10.80 -4.71 25.56
N HIS A 174 10.94 -5.75 24.73
CA HIS A 174 12.18 -6.14 24.07
C HIS A 174 11.98 -6.24 22.55
N PRO A 175 11.81 -5.10 21.84
CA PRO A 175 11.53 -5.10 20.40
C PRO A 175 12.68 -5.64 19.53
N GLY A 176 13.88 -5.86 20.10
CA GLY A 176 15.02 -6.49 19.43
C GLY A 176 15.03 -8.03 19.49
N GLU A 177 14.08 -8.64 20.19
CA GLU A 177 14.04 -10.10 20.43
C GLU A 177 12.81 -10.75 19.78
N LEU A 178 12.79 -12.08 19.79
CA LEU A 178 11.68 -12.91 19.31
C LEU A 178 11.27 -12.56 17.86
N ASP A 179 9.97 -12.58 17.54
CA ASP A 179 9.48 -12.29 16.20
C ASP A 179 9.26 -10.78 15.95
N PHE A 180 9.62 -9.89 16.88
CA PHE A 180 9.32 -8.46 16.73
C PHE A 180 9.98 -7.85 15.48
N PRO A 181 11.28 -8.09 15.20
CA PRO A 181 11.91 -7.60 13.96
C PRO A 181 11.24 -8.17 12.70
N ARG A 182 10.87 -9.46 12.74
CA ARG A 182 10.19 -10.13 11.63
C ARG A 182 8.78 -9.55 11.38
N LEU A 183 8.08 -9.15 12.44
CA LEU A 183 6.80 -8.44 12.35
C LEU A 183 6.99 -7.09 11.66
N GLN A 184 8.01 -6.31 12.04
CA GLN A 184 8.31 -5.03 11.41
C GLN A 184 8.64 -5.19 9.92
N GLU A 185 9.52 -6.14 9.56
CA GLU A 185 9.84 -6.45 8.18
C GLU A 185 8.60 -6.83 7.36
N LEU A 186 7.75 -7.69 7.93
CA LEU A 186 6.52 -8.11 7.28
C LEU A 186 5.56 -6.93 7.08
N LEU A 187 5.36 -6.07 8.08
CA LEU A 187 4.53 -4.87 7.94
C LEU A 187 5.09 -3.92 6.87
N CYS A 188 6.40 -3.73 6.81
CA CYS A 188 7.09 -2.97 5.75
C CYS A 188 6.90 -3.61 4.36
N SER A 189 6.94 -4.94 4.25
CA SER A 189 6.70 -5.65 3.00
C SER A 189 5.23 -5.59 2.55
N ALA A 190 4.30 -5.63 3.52
CA ALA A 190 2.86 -5.54 3.30
C ALA A 190 2.48 -4.13 2.83
N LEU A 191 3.11 -3.10 3.40
CA LEU A 191 3.04 -1.70 2.94
C LEU A 191 3.38 -1.57 1.45
N ALA A 192 4.51 -2.11 1.01
CA ALA A 192 4.93 -2.06 -0.38
C ALA A 192 3.97 -2.85 -1.30
N SER A 193 3.47 -3.98 -0.84
CA SER A 193 2.54 -4.83 -1.59
C SER A 193 1.16 -4.19 -1.73
N HIS A 194 0.65 -3.55 -0.67
CA HIS A 194 -0.62 -2.85 -0.69
C HIS A 194 -0.58 -1.64 -1.65
N ARG A 195 0.52 -0.88 -1.63
CA ARG A 195 0.76 0.21 -2.60
C ARG A 195 0.74 -0.29 -4.05
N LYS A 196 1.37 -1.45 -4.32
CA LYS A 196 1.35 -2.08 -5.65
C LYS A 196 -0.05 -2.55 -6.04
N ALA A 197 -0.81 -3.15 -5.13
CA ALA A 197 -2.17 -3.59 -5.41
C ALA A 197 -3.09 -2.40 -5.72
N ALA A 198 -3.00 -1.32 -4.95
CA ALA A 198 -3.73 -0.08 -5.20
C ALA A 198 -3.40 0.51 -6.59
N LEU A 199 -2.12 0.47 -7.00
CA LEU A 199 -1.70 0.89 -8.34
C LEU A 199 -2.35 0.05 -9.44
N VAL A 200 -2.34 -1.27 -9.29
CA VAL A 200 -2.91 -2.17 -10.30
C VAL A 200 -4.40 -1.92 -10.44
N HIS A 201 -5.14 -1.79 -9.34
CA HIS A 201 -6.56 -1.45 -9.38
C HIS A 201 -6.81 -0.13 -10.10
N TYR A 202 -6.03 0.91 -9.80
CA TYR A 202 -6.16 2.19 -10.48
C TYR A 202 -5.86 2.11 -11.98
N VAL A 203 -4.79 1.43 -12.38
CA VAL A 203 -4.44 1.27 -13.81
C VAL A 203 -5.54 0.53 -14.56
N VAL A 204 -6.15 -0.48 -13.94
CA VAL A 204 -7.31 -1.18 -14.51
C VAL A 204 -8.48 -0.22 -14.70
N GLU A 205 -8.83 0.57 -13.68
CA GLU A 205 -9.91 1.56 -13.80
C GLU A 205 -9.63 2.63 -14.86
N LEU A 206 -8.38 3.10 -14.95
CA LEU A 206 -7.96 4.09 -15.94
C LEU A 206 -8.11 3.53 -17.36
N LEU A 207 -7.61 2.32 -17.60
CA LEU A 207 -7.74 1.64 -18.90
C LEU A 207 -9.21 1.39 -19.25
N GLU A 208 -10.04 1.04 -18.28
CA GLU A 208 -11.49 0.89 -18.48
C GLU A 208 -12.17 2.23 -18.78
N SER A 209 -11.68 3.34 -18.23
CA SER A 209 -12.19 4.69 -18.49
C SER A 209 -11.81 5.18 -19.89
N GLU A 210 -10.56 5.00 -20.32
CA GLU A 210 -10.10 5.33 -21.68
C GLU A 210 -10.81 4.48 -22.74
N ARG A 211 -11.00 3.17 -22.48
CA ARG A 211 -11.78 2.29 -23.34
C ARG A 211 -13.22 2.76 -23.51
N ARG A 212 -13.86 3.26 -22.44
CA ARG A 212 -15.21 3.82 -22.49
C ARG A 212 -15.28 5.10 -23.32
N LEU A 213 -14.28 5.97 -23.23
CA LEU A 213 -14.20 7.21 -24.02
C LEU A 213 -14.02 6.92 -25.52
N LEU A 214 -13.22 5.91 -25.87
CA LEU A 214 -13.01 5.49 -27.26
C LEU A 214 -14.20 4.75 -27.89
N GLN A 215 -15.10 4.18 -27.07
CA GLN A 215 -16.33 3.52 -27.55
C GLN A 215 -17.52 4.48 -27.71
N ASN A 216 -17.42 5.69 -27.17
CA ASN A 216 -18.47 6.72 -27.18
C ASN A 216 -18.19 7.88 -28.16
N ASN A 217 -17.12 7.77 -28.98
CA ASN A 217 -16.78 8.66 -30.10
C ASN A 217 -16.82 7.87 -31.41
#